data_AF-A0A7V5LJH2-F1
#
_entry.id   AF-A0A7V5LJH2-F1
#
_cell.length_a   1.000
_cell.length_b   1.000
_cell.length_c   1.000
_cell.angle_alpha   90.00
_cell.angle_beta   90.00
_cell.angle_gamma   90.00
#
_symmetry.space_group_name_H-M   'P 1'
#
loop_
_entity.id
_entity.type
_entity.pdbx_description
1 polymer ?
#
loop_
_entity_poly.entity_id
_entity_poly.type
_entity_poly.pdbx_seq_one_letter_code
_entity_poly.pdbx_strand_id
1 'polypeptide(L)'
;MRVFKLIATVLILGLLLAACSSDKKDNGTNQQEQPPEGITIDPVQLPAGMTQSSDQYAQTVVSYINLINMFQYWTGSLVPPGQVGKVGLVESTTDGPPWEYTWSQQGITVKLVIDIQDNQYHWVLTYSGTFEGYQYNNAKVLEAWQDMDGTSGKLVVYDPEENAQVAEWSWQEDENGTLTVRYKEYTGGVEIIVVQNPDLSGSLEVYENSVLTFKANWNADGSGTWWVYDENGTQTGTWT
;
A
#
# COMPACT_ATOMS: atom_id res chain seq x y z
N MET A 1 75.92 -25.03 -26.10
CA MET A 1 75.07 -23.84 -26.33
C MET A 1 75.64 -22.71 -25.49
N ARG A 2 76.51 -21.84 -26.04
CA ARG A 2 76.18 -20.58 -26.73
C ARG A 2 75.29 -19.67 -25.87
N VAL A 3 75.90 -18.79 -25.06
CA VAL A 3 76.23 -17.36 -25.33
C VAL A 3 74.98 -16.47 -25.29
N PHE A 4 74.91 -15.53 -24.33
CA PHE A 4 74.82 -14.07 -24.57
C PHE A 4 74.59 -13.31 -23.25
N LYS A 5 75.63 -12.61 -22.77
CA LYS A 5 75.51 -11.37 -22.01
C LYS A 5 75.32 -10.25 -23.04
N LEU A 6 74.45 -9.27 -22.77
CA LEU A 6 74.53 -7.87 -23.21
C LEU A 6 73.25 -7.16 -22.71
N ILE A 7 73.17 -5.90 -22.27
CA ILE A 7 74.08 -4.83 -21.83
C ILE A 7 73.15 -3.61 -21.52
N ALA A 8 73.61 -2.72 -20.63
CA ALA A 8 73.31 -1.27 -20.53
C ALA A 8 71.88 -0.76 -20.21
N THR A 9 71.70 -0.38 -18.94
CA THR A 9 71.66 1.01 -18.44
C THR A 9 71.60 2.16 -19.45
N VAL A 10 70.52 2.98 -19.40
CA VAL A 10 70.52 4.47 -19.54
C VAL A 10 69.23 4.97 -18.83
N LEU A 11 69.23 5.69 -17.69
CA LEU A 11 69.63 7.06 -17.33
C LEU A 11 68.46 8.10 -17.35
N ILE A 12 68.30 8.81 -16.23
CA ILE A 12 67.75 10.18 -16.01
C ILE A 12 66.21 10.35 -16.11
N LEU A 13 65.48 10.62 -15.02
CA LEU A 13 65.46 11.78 -14.11
C LEU A 13 64.79 13.04 -14.72
N GLY A 14 63.57 13.31 -14.26
CA GLY A 14 63.16 14.66 -13.87
C GLY A 14 62.04 15.32 -14.67
N LEU A 15 61.11 15.92 -13.90
CA LEU A 15 60.15 16.99 -14.25
C LEU A 15 58.87 16.47 -14.94
N LEU A 16 57.63 16.71 -14.49
CA LEU A 16 57.06 17.91 -13.86
C LEU A 16 55.83 17.54 -13.01
N LEU A 17 55.66 18.27 -11.90
CA LEU A 17 54.38 18.45 -11.23
C LEU A 17 53.41 19.14 -12.20
N ALA A 18 52.24 18.53 -12.41
CA ALA A 18 51.05 19.23 -12.87
C ALA A 18 49.85 18.68 -12.08
N ALA A 19 49.46 19.46 -11.07
CA ALA A 19 48.15 19.39 -10.48
C ALA A 19 47.10 19.78 -11.55
N CYS A 20 46.27 18.82 -11.95
CA CYS A 20 44.86 19.08 -12.27
C CYS A 20 44.11 18.61 -11.01
N SER A 21 43.71 19.43 -10.05
CA SER A 21 42.86 20.62 -10.12
C SER A 21 41.71 20.44 -11.11
N SER A 22 40.51 20.28 -10.54
CA SER A 22 39.20 20.65 -11.09
C SER A 22 38.84 20.10 -12.47
N ASP A 23 38.09 19.00 -12.48
CA ASP A 23 36.68 19.03 -12.91
C ASP A 23 36.16 17.60 -13.04
N LYS A 24 35.73 17.03 -11.91
CA LYS A 24 34.65 16.04 -11.98
C LYS A 24 33.39 16.84 -12.25
N LYS A 25 33.05 16.98 -13.54
CA LYS A 25 31.66 17.20 -13.94
C LYS A 25 30.90 15.97 -13.51
N ASP A 26 30.43 16.01 -12.27
CA ASP A 26 29.36 15.15 -11.81
C ASP A 26 28.10 15.58 -12.57
N ASN A 27 27.93 15.01 -13.75
CA ASN A 27 26.67 15.05 -14.49
C ASN A 27 25.78 13.87 -14.04
N GLY A 28 25.87 13.48 -12.76
CA GLY A 28 24.87 12.67 -12.10
C GLY A 28 23.61 13.50 -11.95
N THR A 29 22.63 13.28 -12.82
CA THR A 29 21.24 13.50 -12.45
C THR A 29 20.95 12.47 -11.37
N ASN A 30 21.32 12.77 -10.11
CA ASN A 30 20.75 12.08 -8.97
C ASN A 30 19.25 12.36 -9.08
N GLN A 31 18.49 11.42 -9.64
CA GLN A 31 17.05 11.45 -9.59
C GLN A 31 16.72 11.36 -8.11
N GLN A 32 16.43 12.54 -7.56
CA GLN A 32 16.04 12.68 -6.18
C GLN A 32 14.73 11.92 -5.99
N GLU A 33 14.74 10.89 -5.15
CA GLU A 33 13.53 10.15 -4.81
C GLU A 33 12.51 11.11 -4.20
N GLN A 34 11.35 11.18 -4.83
CA GLN A 34 10.21 11.94 -4.33
C GLN A 34 9.31 10.99 -3.52
N PRO A 35 8.63 11.52 -2.50
CA PRO A 35 7.61 10.76 -1.81
C PRO A 35 6.52 10.32 -2.79
N PRO A 36 5.92 9.13 -2.62
CA PRO A 36 4.75 8.73 -3.40
C PRO A 36 3.60 9.71 -3.14
N GLU A 37 2.77 9.97 -4.15
CA GLU A 37 1.60 10.86 -4.03
C GLU A 37 0.52 10.27 -3.10
N GLY A 38 0.55 8.97 -2.90
CA GLY A 38 -0.36 8.21 -2.04
C GLY A 38 -0.29 6.72 -2.37
N ILE A 39 -1.23 5.95 -1.83
CA ILE A 39 -1.42 4.55 -2.19
C ILE A 39 -2.27 4.48 -3.46
N THR A 40 -1.76 3.80 -4.48
CA THR A 40 -2.43 3.66 -5.79
C THR A 40 -3.03 2.27 -5.97
N ILE A 41 -4.32 2.12 -5.73
CA ILE A 41 -5.09 0.90 -6.01
C ILE A 41 -6.45 1.35 -6.54
N ASP A 42 -6.88 0.74 -7.65
CA ASP A 42 -8.21 0.98 -8.17
C ASP A 42 -9.27 0.28 -7.31
N PRO A 43 -10.41 0.94 -7.02
CA PRO A 43 -11.49 0.30 -6.30
C PRO A 43 -12.05 -0.87 -7.11
N VAL A 44 -12.50 -1.93 -6.42
CA VAL A 44 -13.19 -3.03 -7.08
C VAL A 44 -14.46 -2.50 -7.75
N GLN A 45 -14.62 -2.82 -9.02
CA GLN A 45 -15.78 -2.40 -9.82
C GLN A 45 -16.74 -3.56 -10.07
N LEU A 46 -18.03 -3.26 -10.08
CA LEU A 46 -19.07 -4.24 -10.40
C LEU A 46 -19.73 -3.93 -11.74
N PRO A 47 -20.13 -4.94 -12.52
CA PRO A 47 -20.93 -4.74 -13.73
C PRO A 47 -22.22 -3.97 -13.44
N ALA A 48 -22.63 -3.12 -14.38
CA ALA A 48 -23.88 -2.35 -14.28
C ALA A 48 -25.11 -3.25 -14.07
N GLY A 49 -25.14 -4.42 -14.72
CA GLY A 49 -26.23 -5.40 -14.56
C GLY A 49 -26.37 -5.90 -13.12
N MET A 50 -25.26 -6.02 -12.38
CA MET A 50 -25.30 -6.41 -10.98
C MET A 50 -25.75 -5.27 -10.07
N THR A 51 -25.12 -4.09 -10.21
CA THR A 51 -25.42 -2.92 -9.35
C THR A 51 -26.87 -2.46 -9.46
N GLN A 52 -27.51 -2.67 -10.61
CA GLN A 52 -28.90 -2.30 -10.88
C GLN A 52 -29.89 -3.47 -10.65
N SER A 53 -29.40 -4.65 -10.27
CA SER A 53 -30.23 -5.84 -10.09
C SER A 53 -31.20 -5.69 -8.92
N SER A 54 -32.43 -6.18 -9.06
CA SER A 54 -33.37 -6.32 -7.95
C SER A 54 -33.17 -7.61 -7.15
N ASP A 55 -32.23 -8.48 -7.55
CA ASP A 55 -31.89 -9.70 -6.82
C ASP A 55 -31.17 -9.35 -5.51
N GLN A 56 -31.66 -9.91 -4.40
CA GLN A 56 -31.13 -9.61 -3.07
C GLN A 56 -29.67 -10.08 -2.88
N TYR A 57 -29.25 -11.17 -3.51
CA TYR A 57 -27.89 -11.70 -3.39
C TYR A 57 -26.90 -10.89 -4.23
N ALA A 58 -27.33 -10.41 -5.40
CA ALA A 58 -26.57 -9.41 -6.15
C ALA A 58 -26.35 -8.14 -5.29
N GLN A 59 -27.37 -7.66 -4.59
CA GLN A 59 -27.26 -6.51 -3.69
C GLN A 59 -26.39 -6.80 -2.44
N THR A 60 -26.36 -8.04 -1.96
CA THR A 60 -25.41 -8.47 -0.92
C THR A 60 -23.96 -8.35 -1.41
N VAL A 61 -23.65 -8.79 -2.63
CA VAL A 61 -22.31 -8.61 -3.22
C VAL A 61 -21.97 -7.13 -3.34
N VAL A 62 -22.89 -6.30 -3.85
CA VAL A 62 -22.71 -4.83 -3.92
C VAL A 62 -22.35 -4.24 -2.55
N SER A 63 -23.02 -4.68 -1.50
CA SER A 63 -22.78 -4.19 -0.14
C SER A 63 -21.38 -4.56 0.37
N TYR A 64 -20.92 -5.79 0.13
CA TYR A 64 -19.56 -6.20 0.51
C TYR A 64 -18.49 -5.52 -0.33
N ILE A 65 -18.71 -5.29 -1.63
CA ILE A 65 -17.78 -4.52 -2.46
C ILE A 65 -17.68 -3.07 -1.98
N ASN A 66 -18.80 -2.46 -1.58
CA ASN A 66 -18.76 -1.11 -1.00
C ASN A 66 -17.95 -1.08 0.31
N LEU A 67 -18.09 -2.10 1.17
CA LEU A 67 -17.29 -2.24 2.38
C LEU A 67 -15.80 -2.39 2.07
N ILE A 68 -15.43 -3.23 1.10
CA ILE A 68 -14.04 -3.37 0.65
C ILE A 68 -13.50 -2.03 0.17
N ASN A 69 -14.25 -1.33 -0.69
CA ASN A 69 -13.86 -0.03 -1.25
C ASN A 69 -13.79 1.09 -0.21
N MET A 70 -14.26 0.89 1.03
CA MET A 70 -14.00 1.83 2.13
C MET A 70 -12.51 2.02 2.42
N PHE A 71 -11.62 1.13 1.93
CA PHE A 71 -10.17 1.34 2.03
C PHE A 71 -9.75 2.73 1.50
N GLN A 72 -10.45 3.26 0.47
CA GLN A 72 -10.13 4.56 -0.12
C GLN A 72 -10.23 5.72 0.87
N TYR A 73 -11.14 5.62 1.85
CA TYR A 73 -11.26 6.60 2.93
C TYR A 73 -9.99 6.61 3.81
N TRP A 74 -9.47 5.43 4.13
CA TRP A 74 -8.29 5.28 4.97
C TRP A 74 -7.01 5.67 4.23
N THR A 75 -6.85 5.26 2.96
CA THR A 75 -5.68 5.65 2.16
C THR A 75 -5.64 7.15 1.91
N GLY A 76 -6.80 7.81 1.79
CA GLY A 76 -6.88 9.27 1.73
C GLY A 76 -6.32 9.98 2.99
N SER A 77 -6.31 9.31 4.14
CA SER A 77 -5.71 9.85 5.38
C SER A 77 -4.18 9.77 5.41
N LEU A 78 -3.58 9.02 4.46
CA LEU A 78 -2.14 8.90 4.27
C LEU A 78 -1.60 9.92 3.25
N VAL A 79 -2.45 10.83 2.78
CA VAL A 79 -2.06 11.96 1.92
C VAL A 79 -2.04 13.24 2.77
N PRO A 80 -0.87 13.88 2.96
CA PRO A 80 -0.79 15.15 3.67
C PRO A 80 -1.69 16.22 3.00
N PRO A 81 -2.44 17.03 3.77
CA PRO A 81 -3.27 18.10 3.19
C PRO A 81 -2.43 19.13 2.43
N GLY A 82 -2.96 19.65 1.30
CA GLY A 82 -2.25 20.49 0.30
C GLY A 82 -1.74 21.88 0.74
N GLN A 83 -1.61 22.13 2.04
CA GLN A 83 -1.04 23.34 2.64
C GLN A 83 -0.18 23.03 3.87
N VAL A 84 -0.03 21.75 4.24
CA VAL A 84 0.75 21.37 5.42
C VAL A 84 2.23 21.53 5.08
N GLY A 85 2.84 22.53 5.71
CA GLY A 85 4.29 22.68 5.71
C GLY A 85 4.93 21.36 6.10
N LYS A 86 5.96 20.96 5.38
CA LYS A 86 6.87 19.87 5.77
C LYS A 86 7.53 20.26 7.12
N VAL A 87 6.83 20.08 8.24
CA VAL A 87 7.31 20.48 9.58
C VAL A 87 8.34 19.46 10.04
N GLY A 88 9.60 19.89 10.17
CA GLY A 88 10.75 19.02 10.47
C GLY A 88 11.86 19.10 9.43
N LEU A 89 11.59 19.68 8.25
CA LEU A 89 12.65 20.07 7.34
C LEU A 89 13.30 21.35 7.85
N VAL A 90 14.33 21.17 8.68
CA VAL A 90 15.42 22.14 8.75
C VAL A 90 15.87 22.40 7.31
N GLU A 91 16.14 23.65 6.96
CA GLU A 91 16.40 24.17 5.61
C GLU A 91 17.58 23.52 4.82
N SER A 92 18.03 22.32 5.17
CA SER A 92 18.88 21.49 4.33
C SER A 92 18.76 19.99 4.70
N THR A 93 18.74 19.12 3.67
CA THR A 93 19.13 17.68 3.68
C THR A 93 18.12 16.53 3.89
N THR A 94 16.99 16.40 3.17
CA THR A 94 16.42 15.04 2.94
C THR A 94 15.85 14.88 1.53
N ASP A 95 16.78 14.72 0.59
CA ASP A 95 16.53 14.24 -0.77
C ASP A 95 16.39 12.70 -0.72
N GLY A 96 15.31 12.19 -0.12
CA GLY A 96 15.02 10.75 0.01
C GLY A 96 14.27 10.38 1.29
N PRO A 97 13.85 9.11 1.45
CA PRO A 97 13.17 8.61 2.64
C PRO A 97 14.08 8.63 3.91
N PRO A 98 13.51 8.70 5.12
CA PRO A 98 12.08 8.83 5.39
C PRO A 98 11.56 10.25 5.15
N TRP A 99 10.39 10.35 4.52
CA TRP A 99 9.64 11.60 4.39
C TRP A 99 8.70 11.76 5.58
N GLU A 100 8.86 12.85 6.34
CA GLU A 100 8.05 13.13 7.52
C GLU A 100 7.14 14.35 7.32
N TYR A 101 5.87 14.19 7.69
CA TYR A 101 4.86 15.25 7.66
C TYR A 101 4.20 15.36 9.03
N THR A 102 3.92 16.59 9.46
CA THR A 102 3.19 16.84 10.71
C THR A 102 2.18 17.96 10.51
N TRP A 103 0.94 17.74 10.92
CA TRP A 103 -0.11 18.76 10.95
C TRP A 103 -0.96 18.68 12.20
N SER A 104 -1.82 19.68 12.42
CA SER A 104 -2.81 19.67 13.49
C SER A 104 -4.21 19.63 12.92
N GLN A 105 -5.09 18.83 13.52
CA GLN A 105 -6.50 18.71 13.16
C GLN A 105 -7.31 18.49 14.43
N GLN A 106 -8.33 19.31 14.69
CA GLN A 106 -9.29 19.11 15.79
C GLN A 106 -8.67 18.85 17.19
N GLY A 107 -7.50 19.43 17.49
CA GLY A 107 -6.85 19.28 18.80
C GLY A 107 -5.84 18.13 18.90
N ILE A 108 -5.66 17.34 17.84
CA ILE A 108 -4.57 16.36 17.72
C ILE A 108 -3.49 16.86 16.75
N THR A 109 -2.26 16.48 17.05
CA THR A 109 -1.12 16.48 16.12
C THR A 109 -1.08 15.15 15.41
N VAL A 110 -1.10 15.20 14.09
CA VAL A 110 -0.97 14.04 13.21
C VAL A 110 0.44 14.03 12.65
N LYS A 111 1.12 12.88 12.75
CA LYS A 111 2.43 12.65 12.13
C LYS A 111 2.30 11.52 11.12
N LEU A 112 2.75 11.75 9.89
CA LEU A 112 2.91 10.73 8.86
C LEU A 112 4.40 10.55 8.56
N VAL A 113 4.87 9.31 8.58
CA VAL A 113 6.20 8.92 8.12
C VAL A 113 6.03 8.01 6.92
N ILE A 114 6.76 8.28 5.85
CA ILE A 114 6.83 7.45 4.65
C ILE A 114 8.28 7.03 4.46
N ASP A 115 8.55 5.73 4.43
CA ASP A 115 9.89 5.16 4.28
C ASP A 115 9.91 4.14 3.13
N ILE A 116 11.10 3.66 2.75
CA ILE A 116 11.26 2.54 1.83
C ILE A 116 11.83 1.35 2.61
N GLN A 117 11.09 0.24 2.63
CA GLN A 117 11.49 -1.00 3.30
C GLN A 117 11.24 -2.17 2.35
N ASP A 118 12.26 -3.01 2.12
CA ASP A 118 12.16 -4.20 1.28
C ASP A 118 11.56 -3.94 -0.12
N ASN A 119 11.92 -2.82 -0.75
CA ASN A 119 11.41 -2.39 -2.05
C ASN A 119 9.90 -2.06 -2.06
N GLN A 120 9.36 -1.69 -0.90
CA GLN A 120 8.00 -1.20 -0.71
C GLN A 120 8.04 0.19 -0.09
N TYR A 121 7.11 1.05 -0.50
CA TYR A 121 6.77 2.22 0.29
C TYR A 121 6.07 1.77 1.57
N HIS A 122 6.42 2.38 2.69
CA HIS A 122 5.86 2.07 4.02
C HIS A 122 5.40 3.35 4.70
N TRP A 123 4.10 3.45 4.99
CA TRP A 123 3.47 4.59 5.64
C TRP A 123 3.12 4.25 7.10
N VAL A 124 3.41 5.16 8.02
CA VAL A 124 2.98 5.09 9.41
C VAL A 124 2.34 6.41 9.82
N LEU A 125 1.06 6.37 10.20
CA LEU A 125 0.32 7.53 10.70
C LEU A 125 0.13 7.39 12.21
N THR A 126 0.53 8.42 12.97
CA THR A 126 0.35 8.49 14.42
C THR A 126 -0.35 9.76 14.87
N TYR A 127 -1.12 9.65 15.96
CA TYR A 127 -1.81 10.76 16.61
C TYR A 127 -1.21 11.06 17.99
N SER A 128 -1.14 12.34 18.33
CA SER A 128 -0.79 12.84 19.68
C SER A 128 -1.70 14.00 20.06
N GLY A 129 -2.09 14.12 21.33
CA GLY A 129 -2.97 15.20 21.80
C GLY A 129 -4.27 14.67 22.39
N THR A 130 -5.32 15.49 22.39
CA THR A 130 -6.62 15.13 22.98
C THR A 130 -7.72 15.31 21.95
N PHE A 131 -8.53 14.29 21.73
CA PHE A 131 -9.70 14.36 20.85
C PHE A 131 -10.85 13.54 21.44
N GLU A 132 -12.05 14.11 21.46
CA GLU A 132 -13.27 13.48 22.02
C GLU A 132 -13.14 12.91 23.45
N GLY A 133 -12.26 13.49 24.27
CA GLY A 133 -12.00 13.04 25.64
C GLY A 133 -10.93 11.96 25.77
N TYR A 134 -10.41 11.46 24.65
CA TYR A 134 -9.30 10.51 24.60
C TYR A 134 -7.96 11.22 24.50
N GLN A 135 -6.97 10.71 25.22
CA GLN A 135 -5.60 11.20 25.20
C GLN A 135 -4.71 10.27 24.38
N TYR A 136 -4.14 10.79 23.29
CA TYR A 136 -3.21 10.09 22.43
C TYR A 136 -1.78 10.53 22.73
N ASN A 137 -0.85 9.57 22.75
CA ASN A 137 0.58 9.82 22.87
C ASN A 137 1.33 8.99 21.83
N ASN A 138 1.57 9.59 20.66
CA ASN A 138 2.15 8.92 19.49
C ASN A 138 1.46 7.58 19.16
N ALA A 139 0.13 7.54 19.29
CA ALA A 139 -0.68 6.36 19.06
C ALA A 139 -0.73 6.07 17.56
N LYS A 140 -0.34 4.85 17.17
CA LYS A 140 -0.43 4.42 15.77
C LYS A 140 -1.89 4.18 15.40
N VAL A 141 -2.32 4.76 14.29
CA VAL A 141 -3.71 4.67 13.81
C VAL A 141 -3.81 3.97 12.46
N LEU A 142 -2.83 4.20 11.58
CA LEU A 142 -2.74 3.54 10.27
C LEU A 142 -1.30 3.12 10.00
N GLU A 143 -1.16 1.99 9.33
CA GLU A 143 0.11 1.50 8.80
C GLU A 143 -0.16 0.89 7.42
N ALA A 144 0.66 1.19 6.42
CA ALA A 144 0.43 0.68 5.08
C ALA A 144 1.73 0.38 4.35
N TRP A 145 1.68 -0.58 3.43
CA TRP A 145 2.78 -0.98 2.57
C TRP A 145 2.27 -1.09 1.14
N GLN A 146 3.10 -0.73 0.19
CA GLN A 146 2.80 -0.90 -1.23
C GLN A 146 4.09 -1.15 -2.00
N ASP A 147 4.07 -2.14 -2.91
CA ASP A 147 5.17 -2.31 -3.87
C ASP A 147 5.38 -1.03 -4.67
N MET A 148 6.63 -0.75 -5.06
CA MET A 148 6.95 0.47 -5.81
C MET A 148 6.23 0.59 -7.16
N ASP A 149 5.74 -0.52 -7.71
CA ASP A 149 4.93 -0.56 -8.94
C ASP A 149 3.41 -0.46 -8.68
N GLY A 150 3.00 -0.44 -7.41
CA GLY A 150 1.60 -0.34 -6.98
C GLY A 150 0.83 -1.66 -6.97
N THR A 151 1.39 -2.75 -7.51
CA THR A 151 0.65 -3.99 -7.82
C THR A 151 0.20 -4.77 -6.60
N SER A 152 0.91 -4.65 -5.47
CA SER A 152 0.48 -5.26 -4.22
C SER A 152 0.70 -4.35 -3.03
N GLY A 153 0.00 -4.65 -1.93
CA GLY A 153 0.16 -3.91 -0.70
C GLY A 153 -0.80 -4.35 0.39
N LYS A 154 -0.70 -3.66 1.52
CA LYS A 154 -1.58 -3.86 2.68
C LYS A 154 -1.76 -2.55 3.45
N LEU A 155 -2.89 -2.43 4.11
CA LEU A 155 -3.26 -1.33 4.98
C LEU A 155 -3.83 -1.91 6.26
N VAL A 156 -3.37 -1.44 7.41
CA VAL A 156 -3.80 -1.87 8.73
C VAL A 156 -4.33 -0.66 9.49
N VAL A 157 -5.53 -0.83 10.07
CA VAL A 157 -6.16 0.13 10.97
C VAL A 157 -5.99 -0.36 12.40
N TYR A 158 -5.55 0.54 13.27
CA TYR A 158 -5.31 0.26 14.68
C TYR A 158 -6.35 0.93 15.58
N ASP A 159 -6.71 0.26 16.66
CA ASP A 159 -7.31 0.88 17.82
C ASP A 159 -6.20 1.59 18.61
N PRO A 160 -6.19 2.93 18.68
CA PRO A 160 -5.15 3.67 19.39
C PRO A 160 -5.16 3.49 20.92
N GLU A 161 -6.27 3.06 21.52
CA GLU A 161 -6.38 2.81 22.97
C GLU A 161 -5.76 1.46 23.35
N GLU A 162 -6.05 0.42 22.56
CA GLU A 162 -5.56 -0.94 22.81
C GLU A 162 -4.24 -1.25 22.09
N ASN A 163 -3.83 -0.39 21.14
CA ASN A 163 -2.75 -0.65 20.20
C ASN A 163 -2.91 -2.01 19.48
N ALA A 164 -4.15 -2.36 19.17
CA ALA A 164 -4.54 -3.61 18.53
C ALA A 164 -5.00 -3.35 17.09
N GLN A 165 -4.85 -4.34 16.20
CA GLN A 165 -5.39 -4.25 14.84
C GLN A 165 -6.91 -4.40 14.88
N VAL A 166 -7.63 -3.48 14.24
CA VAL A 166 -9.09 -3.53 14.11
C VAL A 166 -9.47 -4.10 12.75
N ALA A 167 -8.78 -3.65 11.71
CA ALA A 167 -9.03 -4.09 10.35
C ALA A 167 -7.76 -4.08 9.50
N GLU A 168 -7.75 -4.90 8.48
CA GLU A 168 -6.69 -5.00 7.49
C GLU A 168 -7.28 -5.15 6.09
N TRP A 169 -6.70 -4.43 5.13
CA TRP A 169 -6.90 -4.65 3.71
C TRP A 169 -5.57 -5.12 3.13
N SER A 170 -5.60 -6.09 2.22
CA SER A 170 -4.46 -6.45 1.39
C SER A 170 -4.91 -6.60 -0.05
N TRP A 171 -4.07 -6.21 -0.99
CA TRP A 171 -4.36 -6.34 -2.41
C TRP A 171 -3.17 -6.89 -3.18
N GLN A 172 -3.48 -7.53 -4.31
CA GLN A 172 -2.50 -8.01 -5.28
C GLN A 172 -3.14 -8.06 -6.67
N GLU A 173 -2.49 -7.45 -7.65
CA GLU A 173 -2.80 -7.59 -9.07
C GLU A 173 -1.82 -8.58 -9.71
N ASP A 174 -2.33 -9.56 -10.45
CA ASP A 174 -1.51 -10.52 -11.17
C ASP A 174 -1.09 -10.03 -12.56
N GLU A 175 -0.24 -10.78 -13.25
CA GLU A 175 0.24 -10.44 -14.61
C GLU A 175 -0.89 -10.36 -15.66
N ASN A 176 -2.08 -10.90 -15.37
CA ASN A 176 -3.24 -10.86 -16.26
C ASN A 176 -4.17 -9.67 -15.95
N GLY A 177 -3.84 -8.84 -14.96
CA GLY A 177 -4.70 -7.74 -14.47
C GLY A 177 -5.83 -8.22 -13.56
N THR A 178 -5.72 -9.42 -12.99
CA THR A 178 -6.68 -9.93 -12.01
C THR A 178 -6.36 -9.34 -10.65
N LEU A 179 -7.27 -8.54 -10.10
CA LEU A 179 -7.13 -7.93 -8.79
C LEU A 179 -7.72 -8.86 -7.72
N THR A 180 -6.93 -9.24 -6.72
CA THR A 180 -7.40 -9.88 -5.50
C THR A 180 -7.34 -8.88 -4.35
N VAL A 181 -8.47 -8.64 -3.68
CA VAL A 181 -8.54 -7.82 -2.46
C VAL A 181 -9.06 -8.67 -1.32
N ARG A 182 -8.39 -8.61 -0.17
CA ARG A 182 -8.82 -9.23 1.08
C ARG A 182 -9.05 -8.13 2.11
N TYR A 183 -10.19 -8.19 2.77
CA TYR A 183 -10.51 -7.41 3.96
C TYR A 183 -10.62 -8.37 5.15
N LYS A 184 -10.05 -8.00 6.28
CA LYS A 184 -10.15 -8.75 7.53
C LYS A 184 -10.45 -7.81 8.68
N GLU A 185 -11.49 -8.11 9.43
CA GLU A 185 -11.90 -7.39 10.63
C GLU A 185 -11.65 -8.30 11.84
N TYR A 186 -10.81 -7.82 12.75
CA TYR A 186 -10.27 -8.65 13.83
C TYR A 186 -11.21 -8.73 15.04
N THR A 187 -12.18 -7.82 15.16
CA THR A 187 -13.05 -7.73 16.35
C THR A 187 -14.28 -8.63 16.24
N GLY A 188 -14.98 -8.62 15.11
CA GLY A 188 -16.10 -9.48 14.77
C GLY A 188 -15.72 -10.75 14.01
N GLY A 189 -14.45 -10.89 13.58
CA GLY A 189 -13.94 -12.10 12.94
C GLY A 189 -14.43 -12.28 11.50
N VAL A 190 -14.74 -11.19 10.82
CA VAL A 190 -15.17 -11.18 9.42
C VAL A 190 -13.96 -11.12 8.49
N GLU A 191 -13.96 -11.93 7.44
CA GLU A 191 -12.99 -11.87 6.36
C GLU A 191 -13.70 -11.94 5.01
N ILE A 192 -13.35 -11.04 4.09
CA ILE A 192 -13.93 -10.96 2.76
C ILE A 192 -12.79 -11.04 1.76
N ILE A 193 -12.90 -11.94 0.79
CA ILE A 193 -11.94 -12.10 -0.30
C ILE A 193 -12.69 -11.85 -1.59
N VAL A 194 -12.16 -10.95 -2.42
CA VAL A 194 -12.69 -10.63 -3.74
C VAL A 194 -11.63 -10.83 -4.78
N VAL A 195 -12.03 -11.45 -5.89
CA VAL A 195 -11.21 -11.57 -7.10
C VAL A 195 -11.98 -10.90 -8.23
N GLN A 196 -11.36 -9.94 -8.90
CA GLN A 196 -11.93 -9.22 -10.04
C GLN A 196 -11.03 -9.42 -11.26
N ASN A 197 -11.61 -9.91 -12.34
CA ASN A 197 -10.94 -10.01 -13.63
C ASN A 197 -11.05 -8.67 -14.40
N PRO A 198 -10.19 -8.43 -15.40
CA PRO A 198 -10.24 -7.21 -16.21
C PRO A 198 -11.57 -6.92 -16.92
N ASP A 199 -12.37 -7.96 -17.20
CA ASP A 199 -13.69 -7.84 -17.84
C ASP A 199 -14.83 -7.55 -16.84
N LEU A 200 -14.49 -7.25 -15.58
CA LEU A 200 -15.40 -7.03 -14.46
C LEU A 200 -16.15 -8.28 -13.98
N SER A 201 -15.88 -9.46 -14.52
CA SER A 201 -16.29 -10.73 -13.88
C SER A 201 -15.47 -10.97 -12.61
N GLY A 202 -15.95 -11.83 -11.72
CA GLY A 202 -15.24 -12.07 -10.48
C GLY A 202 -15.90 -13.03 -9.51
N SER A 203 -15.31 -13.11 -8.33
CA SER A 203 -15.82 -13.88 -7.22
C SER A 203 -15.67 -13.14 -5.89
N LEU A 204 -16.51 -13.54 -4.94
CA LEU A 204 -16.49 -13.04 -3.58
C LEU A 204 -16.71 -14.21 -2.63
N GLU A 205 -15.93 -14.26 -1.56
CA GLU A 205 -16.07 -15.19 -0.46
C GLU A 205 -16.07 -14.41 0.85
N VAL A 206 -17.02 -14.74 1.73
CA VAL A 206 -17.16 -14.13 3.06
C VAL A 206 -17.06 -15.22 4.10
N TYR A 207 -16.19 -14.99 5.06
CA TYR A 207 -15.91 -15.86 6.17
C TYR A 207 -16.27 -15.16 7.47
N GLU A 208 -16.93 -15.87 8.37
CA GLU A 208 -17.16 -15.45 9.75
C GLU A 208 -16.50 -16.48 10.67
N ASN A 209 -15.58 -16.03 11.52
CA ASN A 209 -14.80 -16.90 12.41
C ASN A 209 -14.15 -18.08 11.65
N SER A 210 -13.61 -17.79 10.45
CA SER A 210 -13.00 -18.78 9.54
C SER A 210 -13.96 -19.80 8.92
N VAL A 211 -15.27 -19.62 9.05
CA VAL A 211 -16.29 -20.42 8.36
C VAL A 211 -16.82 -19.64 7.16
N LEU A 212 -16.76 -20.23 5.96
CA LEU A 212 -17.37 -19.65 4.76
C LEU A 212 -18.89 -19.56 4.97
N THR A 213 -19.45 -18.35 4.95
CA THR A 213 -20.90 -18.10 5.14
C THR A 213 -21.58 -17.66 3.84
N PHE A 214 -20.83 -17.02 2.93
CA PHE A 214 -21.35 -16.57 1.64
C PHE A 214 -20.30 -16.68 0.54
N LYS A 215 -20.72 -17.15 -0.63
CA LYS A 215 -19.90 -17.20 -1.84
C LYS A 215 -20.69 -16.68 -3.03
N ALA A 216 -20.01 -16.00 -3.93
CA ALA A 216 -20.58 -15.42 -5.12
C ALA A 216 -19.61 -15.54 -6.29
N ASN A 217 -20.12 -15.87 -7.48
CA ASN A 217 -19.41 -15.73 -8.74
C ASN A 217 -20.29 -14.91 -9.68
N TRP A 218 -19.70 -14.01 -10.47
CA TRP A 218 -20.44 -13.24 -11.45
C TRP A 218 -19.70 -13.09 -12.77
N ASN A 219 -20.47 -12.89 -13.82
CA ASN A 219 -20.01 -12.67 -15.18
C ASN A 219 -19.92 -11.16 -15.48
N ALA A 220 -19.24 -10.82 -16.57
CA ALA A 220 -19.09 -9.45 -17.05
C ALA A 220 -20.43 -8.73 -17.36
N ASP A 221 -21.51 -9.48 -17.63
CA ASP A 221 -22.85 -8.93 -17.86
C ASP A 221 -23.64 -8.65 -16.56
N GLY A 222 -23.09 -9.04 -15.40
CA GLY A 222 -23.72 -8.89 -14.08
C GLY A 222 -24.61 -10.06 -13.65
N SER A 223 -24.78 -11.09 -14.49
CA SER A 223 -25.37 -12.36 -14.05
C SER A 223 -24.42 -13.11 -13.12
N GLY A 224 -24.93 -13.99 -12.27
CA GLY A 224 -24.07 -14.67 -11.31
C GLY A 224 -24.65 -15.95 -10.72
N THR A 225 -23.95 -16.50 -9.75
CA THR A 225 -24.39 -17.61 -8.93
C THR A 225 -23.95 -17.37 -7.50
N TRP A 226 -24.84 -17.61 -6.56
CA TRP A 226 -24.68 -17.25 -5.15
C TRP A 226 -24.89 -18.50 -4.30
N TRP A 227 -24.06 -18.69 -3.28
CA TRP A 227 -24.16 -19.79 -2.32
C TRP A 227 -24.16 -19.23 -0.90
N VAL A 228 -25.03 -19.78 -0.07
CA VAL A 228 -25.11 -19.47 1.37
C VAL A 228 -24.80 -20.73 2.15
N TYR A 229 -24.10 -20.56 3.26
CA TYR A 229 -23.67 -21.62 4.15
C TYR A 229 -24.13 -21.31 5.58
N ASP A 230 -24.34 -22.34 6.39
CA ASP A 230 -24.60 -22.18 7.82
C ASP A 230 -23.31 -21.97 8.63
N GLU A 231 -23.47 -21.81 9.95
CA GLU A 231 -22.37 -21.62 10.91
C GLU A 231 -21.35 -22.78 10.95
N ASN A 232 -21.66 -23.92 10.34
CA ASN A 232 -20.77 -25.09 10.24
C ASN A 232 -20.14 -25.21 8.84
N GLY A 233 -20.38 -24.25 7.95
CA GLY A 233 -19.91 -24.28 6.56
C GLY A 233 -20.69 -25.24 5.67
N THR A 234 -21.89 -25.68 6.09
CA THR A 234 -22.75 -26.52 5.26
C THR A 234 -23.58 -25.65 4.34
N GLN A 235 -23.53 -25.92 3.03
CA GLN A 235 -24.31 -25.17 2.06
C GLN A 235 -25.82 -25.31 2.31
N THR A 236 -26.51 -24.20 2.48
CA THR A 236 -27.96 -24.14 2.74
C THR A 236 -28.77 -23.62 1.56
N GLY A 237 -28.12 -23.06 0.53
CA GLY A 237 -28.82 -22.65 -0.69
C GLY A 237 -27.92 -22.25 -1.87
N THR A 238 -28.55 -22.14 -3.04
CA THR A 238 -27.93 -21.67 -4.30
C THR A 238 -28.94 -20.93 -5.16
N TRP A 239 -28.52 -19.84 -5.79
CA TRP A 239 -29.34 -18.97 -6.65
C TRP A 239 -28.54 -18.55 -7.90
N THR A 240 -29.23 -18.25 -9.00
CA THR A 240 -28.66 -17.86 -10.31
C THR A 240 -29.42 -16.69 -10.90
#